data_AF-A0AA37NEU9-F1
#
_entry.id   AF-A0AA37NEU9-F1
#
_cell.length_a   1.000
_cell.length_b   1.000
_cell.length_c   1.000
_cell.angle_alpha   90.00
_cell.angle_beta   90.00
_cell.angle_gamma   90.00
#
_symmetry.space_group_name_H-M   'P 1'
#
loop_
_entity.id
_entity.type
_entity.pdbx_description
1 polymer ?
#
loop_
_entity_poly.entity_id
_entity_poly.type
_entity_poly.pdbx_seq_one_letter_code
_entity_poly.pdbx_strand_id
1 'polypeptide(L)'
;MECGLENYRVDPSQGTHFFQNLTSFGVGYFTINPFKGDGWFDEEYLNSLPAVEETEYLRHVHFDKPIVIKMDGKKSLGVVLKPEKYE
;
A
#
# COMPACT_ATOMS: atom_id res chain seq x y z
N MET A 1 2.55 -2.21 -0.88
CA MET A 1 1.17 -2.65 -0.66
C MET A 1 0.88 -3.71 -1.68
N GLU A 2 0.65 -4.94 -1.25
CA GLU A 2 0.25 -6.03 -2.13
C GLU A 2 -1.24 -6.29 -1.89
N CYS A 3 -2.06 -6.19 -2.93
CA CYS A 3 -3.48 -6.56 -2.89
C CYS A 3 -3.63 -7.89 -3.64
N GLY A 4 -4.16 -8.91 -2.97
CA GLY A 4 -4.35 -10.23 -3.59
C GLY A 4 -5.42 -10.16 -4.67
N LEU A 5 -5.09 -10.62 -5.89
CA LEU A 5 -6.06 -10.79 -6.97
C LEU A 5 -6.93 -12.03 -6.72
N GLU A 6 -8.21 -11.96 -7.11
CA GLU A 6 -9.27 -12.94 -6.85
C GLU A 6 -8.92 -14.40 -7.22
N ASN A 7 -7.96 -14.62 -8.13
CA ASN A 7 -7.54 -15.94 -8.60
C ASN A 7 -6.03 -16.23 -8.47
N TYR A 8 -5.26 -15.42 -7.74
CA TYR A 8 -3.82 -15.62 -7.59
C TYR A 8 -3.43 -15.75 -6.12
N ARG A 9 -3.44 -16.99 -5.61
CA ARG A 9 -2.84 -17.33 -4.32
C ARG A 9 -1.35 -17.55 -4.53
N VAL A 10 -0.56 -16.52 -4.32
CA VAL A 10 0.90 -16.67 -4.21
C VAL A 10 1.18 -17.49 -2.94
N ASP A 11 1.76 -18.68 -3.11
CA ASP A 11 2.27 -19.45 -1.99
C ASP A 11 3.53 -18.75 -1.43
N PRO A 12 3.57 -18.35 -0.14
CA PRO A 12 4.57 -17.44 0.41
C PRO A 12 5.97 -18.05 0.60
N SER A 13 6.32 -19.15 -0.08
CA SER A 13 7.60 -19.85 0.10
C SER A 13 8.82 -19.13 -0.52
N GLN A 14 8.62 -18.03 -1.27
CA GLN A 14 9.69 -17.14 -1.78
C GLN A 14 9.75 -15.77 -1.08
N GLY A 15 8.88 -15.52 -0.08
CA GLY A 15 8.78 -14.20 0.57
C GLY A 15 9.85 -13.94 1.65
N THR A 16 10.44 -14.97 2.27
CA THR A 16 11.25 -14.78 3.49
C THR A 16 12.49 -13.91 3.28
N HIS A 17 13.18 -14.02 2.13
CA HIS A 17 14.34 -13.17 1.82
C HIS A 17 13.91 -11.73 1.45
N PHE A 18 12.74 -11.57 0.84
CA PHE A 18 12.16 -10.27 0.54
C PHE A 18 11.77 -9.52 1.83
N PHE A 19 11.07 -10.21 2.75
CA PHE A 19 10.67 -9.65 4.04
C PHE A 19 11.87 -9.30 4.94
N GLN A 20 12.90 -10.16 5.00
CA GLN A 20 14.10 -9.88 5.79
C GLN A 20 14.82 -8.61 5.31
N ASN A 21 14.95 -8.42 4.00
CA ASN A 21 15.57 -7.22 3.45
C ASN A 21 14.73 -5.98 3.74
N LEU A 22 13.41 -6.05 3.55
CA LEU A 22 12.50 -4.92 3.75
C LEU A 22 12.52 -4.41 5.20
N THR A 23 12.46 -5.32 6.19
CA THR A 23 12.58 -4.95 7.61
C THR A 23 13.98 -4.47 7.97
N SER A 24 15.03 -5.01 7.35
CA SER A 24 16.42 -4.61 7.63
C SER A 24 16.77 -3.21 7.10
N PHE A 25 16.09 -2.77 6.03
CA PHE A 25 16.24 -1.42 5.48
C PHE A 25 15.33 -0.37 6.17
N GLY A 26 14.57 -0.76 7.19
CA GLY A 26 13.64 0.14 7.87
C GLY A 26 12.45 0.58 7.01
N VAL A 27 12.14 -0.19 5.96
CA VAL A 27 11.04 0.11 5.04
C VAL A 27 9.74 -0.45 5.63
N GLY A 28 8.80 0.44 5.91
CA GLY A 28 7.46 0.07 6.37
C GLY A 28 6.67 -0.66 5.29
N TYR A 29 5.95 -1.72 5.68
CA TYR A 29 5.15 -2.53 4.77
C TYR A 29 3.74 -2.77 5.31
N PHE A 30 2.76 -2.62 4.43
CA PHE A 30 1.36 -2.88 4.72
C PHE A 30 0.85 -4.00 3.81
N THR A 31 0.27 -5.02 4.43
CA THR A 31 -0.62 -5.98 3.77
C THR A 31 -2.05 -5.49 3.95
N ILE A 32 -2.82 -5.44 2.87
CA ILE A 32 -4.27 -5.29 2.98
C ILE A 32 -4.96 -6.43 2.26
N ASN A 33 -6.11 -6.84 2.78
CA ASN A 33 -6.96 -7.83 2.15
C ASN A 33 -8.42 -7.35 2.23
N PRO A 34 -8.88 -6.57 1.23
CA PRO A 34 -10.24 -6.05 1.18
C PRO A 34 -11.30 -7.15 1.31
N PHE A 35 -11.05 -8.33 0.73
CA PHE A 35 -11.96 -9.47 0.75
C PHE A 35 -12.12 -10.12 2.13
N LYS A 36 -11.12 -9.98 3.01
CA LYS A 36 -11.17 -10.46 4.39
C LYS A 36 -11.52 -9.37 5.40
N GLY A 37 -11.78 -8.15 4.93
CA GLY A 37 -11.98 -6.97 5.78
C GLY A 37 -10.72 -6.55 6.55
N ASP A 38 -9.54 -6.98 6.11
CA ASP A 38 -8.27 -6.68 6.76
C ASP A 38 -7.61 -5.47 6.09
N GLY A 39 -7.96 -4.29 6.60
CA GLY A 39 -7.57 -3.01 6.02
C GLY A 39 -8.41 -2.61 4.80
N TRP A 40 -8.39 -1.32 4.51
CA TRP A 40 -9.06 -0.72 3.36
C TRP A 40 -8.25 0.48 2.88
N PHE A 41 -8.50 0.87 1.64
CA PHE A 41 -7.99 2.11 1.07
C PHE A 41 -9.08 2.72 0.20
N ASP A 42 -9.00 4.03 0.01
CA ASP A 42 -9.96 4.77 -0.80
C ASP A 42 -9.55 4.69 -2.27
N GLU A 43 -9.98 3.62 -2.94
CA GLU A 43 -9.66 3.35 -4.34
C GLU A 43 -10.22 4.44 -5.28
N GLU A 44 -11.46 4.89 -5.06
CA GLU A 44 -12.07 5.98 -5.83
C GLU A 44 -11.26 7.27 -5.75
N TYR A 45 -10.77 7.61 -4.55
CA TYR A 45 -9.88 8.75 -4.38
C TYR A 45 -8.59 8.60 -5.18
N LEU A 46 -7.91 7.46 -5.11
CA LEU A 46 -6.67 7.24 -5.87
C LEU A 46 -6.91 7.27 -7.39
N ASN A 47 -8.03 6.69 -7.85
CA ASN A 47 -8.42 6.70 -9.25
C ASN A 47 -8.78 8.11 -9.75
N SER A 48 -9.23 9.01 -8.86
CA SER A 48 -9.52 10.41 -9.20
C SER A 48 -8.27 11.26 -9.41
N LEU A 49 -7.10 10.84 -8.92
CA LEU A 49 -5.85 11.58 -9.07
C LEU A 49 -5.28 11.41 -10.48
N PRO A 50 -4.61 12.43 -11.05
CA PRO A 50 -3.92 12.28 -12.32
C PRO A 50 -2.84 11.20 -12.21
N ALA A 51 -2.83 10.27 -13.17
CA ALA A 51 -1.77 9.29 -13.28
C ALA A 51 -0.52 9.95 -13.91
N VAL A 52 0.64 9.70 -13.30
CA VAL A 52 1.94 10.00 -13.92
C VAL A 52 2.19 9.04 -15.08
N GLU A 53 1.81 7.78 -14.89
CA GLU A 53 1.86 6.74 -15.91
C GLU A 53 0.69 5.77 -15.69
N GLU A 54 0.09 5.33 -16.79
CA GLU A 54 -0.97 4.33 -16.78
C GLU A 54 -0.73 3.30 -17.90
N THR A 55 -0.76 2.04 -17.52
CA THR A 55 -0.69 0.88 -18.41
C THR A 55 -1.97 0.05 -18.26
N GLU A 56 -2.07 -1.06 -19.00
CA GLU A 56 -3.20 -1.99 -18.87
C GLU A 56 -3.41 -2.54 -17.45
N TYR A 57 -2.34 -2.64 -16.64
CA TYR A 57 -2.38 -3.28 -15.32
C TYR A 57 -1.86 -2.42 -14.16
N LEU A 58 -1.33 -1.23 -14.44
CA LEU A 58 -0.68 -0.39 -13.44
C LEU A 58 -1.06 1.07 -13.64
N ARG A 59 -1.52 1.70 -12.55
CA ARG A 59 -1.67 3.15 -12.44
C ARG A 59 -0.68 3.69 -11.41
N HIS A 60 0.19 4.58 -11.84
CA HIS A 60 1.13 5.28 -10.98
C HIS A 60 0.62 6.69 -10.69
N VAL A 61 0.31 6.98 -9.43
CA VAL A 61 -0.10 8.32 -8.97
C VAL A 61 0.99 8.93 -8.10
N HIS A 62 1.17 10.25 -8.22
CA HIS A 62 2.16 11.01 -7.45
C HIS A 62 1.47 12.12 -6.67
N PHE A 63 1.92 12.32 -5.42
CA PHE A 63 1.50 13.44 -4.59
C PHE A 63 2.60 14.49 -4.59
N ASP A 64 2.28 15.74 -4.94
CA ASP A 64 3.25 16.84 -4.95
C ASP A 64 3.86 17.13 -3.56
N LYS A 65 3.12 16.78 -2.51
CA LYS A 65 3.54 16.94 -1.11
C LYS A 65 3.69 15.57 -0.46
N PRO A 66 4.66 15.42 0.46
CA PRO A 66 4.80 14.19 1.22
C PRO A 66 3.51 13.91 2.01
N ILE A 67 3.11 12.65 2.02
CA ILE A 67 1.97 12.16 2.80
C ILE A 67 2.45 11.62 4.13
N VAL A 68 1.59 11.72 5.15
CA VAL A 68 1.92 11.23 6.49
C VAL A 68 1.55 9.76 6.60
N ILE A 69 2.53 8.94 6.96
CA ILE A 69 2.36 7.52 7.23
C ILE A 69 2.66 7.27 8.70
N LYS A 70 1.78 6.56 9.40
CA LYS A 70 1.98 6.14 10.79
C LYS A 70 1.86 4.63 10.90
N MET A 71 2.77 4.03 11.66
CA MET A 71 2.82 2.58 11.86
C MET A 71 3.02 2.28 13.35
N ASP A 72 2.22 1.36 13.88
CA ASP A 72 2.39 0.75 15.19
C ASP A 72 2.59 -0.75 14.99
N GLY A 73 3.86 -1.16 14.90
CA GLY A 73 4.23 -2.56 14.72
C GLY A 73 3.94 -3.46 15.93
N LYS A 74 3.66 -2.89 17.12
CA LYS A 74 3.26 -3.68 18.30
C LYS A 74 1.79 -4.08 18.23
N LYS A 75 0.96 -3.20 17.65
CA LYS A 75 -0.47 -3.44 17.47
C LYS A 75 -0.83 -3.90 16.06
N SER A 76 0.16 -4.03 15.18
CA SER A 76 -0.04 -4.29 13.75
C SER A 76 -1.00 -3.30 13.09
N LEU A 77 -0.93 -2.03 13.49
CA LEU A 77 -1.77 -0.96 12.96
C LEU A 77 -0.99 -0.04 12.04
N GLY A 78 -1.67 0.45 11.02
CA GLY A 78 -1.11 1.27 9.96
C GLY A 78 -2.12 2.26 9.45
N VAL A 79 -1.69 3.51 9.22
CA VAL A 79 -2.53 4.49 8.52
C VAL A 79 -1.67 5.34 7.58
N VAL A 80 -2.20 5.56 6.38
CA VAL A 80 -1.69 6.50 5.39
C VAL A 80 -2.72 7.62 5.30
N LEU A 81 -2.31 8.85 5.64
CA LEU A 81 -3.20 10.00 5.63
C LEU A 81 -3.18 10.65 4.24
N LYS A 82 -4.35 11.08 3.78
CA LYS A 82 -4.44 11.93 2.58
C LYS A 82 -3.63 13.22 2.82
N PRO A 83 -2.95 13.76 1.80
CA PRO A 83 -2.25 15.03 1.95
C PRO A 83 -3.24 16.11 2.37
N GLU A 84 -2.90 16.88 3.42
CA GLU A 84 -3.74 17.99 3.85
C GLU A 84 -3.82 19.03 2.73
N LYS A 85 -5.04 19.43 2.37
CA LYS A 85 -5.25 20.67 1.62
C LYS A 85 -4.98 21.82 2.59
N TYR A 86 -3.76 22.33 2.60
CA TYR A 86 -3.52 23.65 3.16
C TYR A 86 -4.15 24.66 2.18
N GLU A 87 -5.33 25.18 2.55
CA GLU A 87 -5.92 26.39 1.95
C GLU A 87 -5.07 27.62 2.29
#